data_AF-A0ABD3EBF6-F1
#
_entry.id   AF-A0ABD3EBF6-F1
#
_cell.length_a   1.000
_cell.length_b   1.000
_cell.length_c   1.000
_cell.angle_alpha   90.00
_cell.angle_beta   90.00
_cell.angle_gamma   90.00
#
_symmetry.space_group_name_H-M   'P 1'
#
loop_
_entity.id
_entity.type
_entity.pdbx_description
1 polymer ?
#
loop_
_entity_poly.entity_id
_entity_poly.type
_entity_poly.pdbx_seq_one_letter_code
_entity_poly.pdbx_strand_id
1 'polypeptide(L)'
;MSPITMFFISFLYALTLISFATATNITNAQIVTVIKSSCDGALYRNTCVDALSDYSYFIRKYHSKTQMGKLMIAIAMKATYKTQKIVNQNLASTLSNSNKNIKDCNIHMSSSYSNLNSSLTEVRNIMGHPNSQMYNFRKSNVMTWLSSALTDAYDCNDVLSDIHTGNIRNRIRALVKLATEMISSSLAVCSKL
;
A
#
# COMPACT_ATOMS: atom_id res chain seq x y z
N MET A 1 -52.98 20.72 4.53
CA MET A 1 -51.96 19.82 3.93
C MET A 1 -52.66 18.52 3.55
N SER A 2 -52.44 18.00 2.35
CA SER A 2 -53.11 16.76 1.88
C SER A 2 -52.55 15.53 2.61
N PRO A 3 -53.35 14.49 2.91
CA PRO A 3 -52.86 13.26 3.53
C PRO A 3 -51.70 12.61 2.76
N ILE A 4 -51.66 12.80 1.44
CA ILE A 4 -50.56 12.35 0.57
C ILE A 4 -49.25 13.06 0.92
N THR A 5 -49.30 14.37 1.17
CA THR A 5 -48.10 15.16 1.53
C THR A 5 -47.52 14.78 2.89
N MET A 6 -48.34 14.34 3.85
CA MET A 6 -47.85 13.83 5.14
C MET A 6 -47.15 12.47 5.00
N PHE A 7 -47.69 11.56 4.17
CA PHE A 7 -47.07 10.26 3.92
C PHE A 7 -45.69 10.40 3.28
N PHE A 8 -45.53 11.29 2.29
CA PHE A 8 -44.24 11.53 1.65
C PHE A 8 -43.19 12.10 2.62
N ILE A 9 -43.57 13.05 3.48
CA ILE A 9 -42.65 13.63 4.48
C ILE A 9 -42.25 12.58 5.52
N SER A 10 -43.20 11.76 5.99
CA SER A 10 -42.92 10.68 6.94
C SER A 10 -42.02 9.59 6.35
N PHE A 11 -42.19 9.26 5.06
CA PHE A 11 -41.36 8.30 4.35
C PHE A 11 -39.93 8.83 4.13
N LEU A 12 -39.79 10.10 3.75
CA LEU A 12 -38.49 10.76 3.62
C LEU A 12 -37.76 10.87 4.97
N TYR A 13 -38.49 11.15 6.06
CA TYR A 13 -37.92 11.19 7.41
C TYR A 13 -37.48 9.80 7.90
N ALA A 14 -38.26 8.75 7.58
CA ALA A 14 -37.89 7.37 7.85
C ALA A 14 -36.62 6.93 7.08
N LEU A 15 -36.45 7.37 5.82
CA LEU A 15 -35.25 7.12 5.02
C LEU A 15 -34.00 7.81 5.61
N THR A 16 -34.14 9.00 6.21
CA THR A 16 -33.01 9.68 6.87
C THR A 16 -32.56 9.02 8.17
N LEU A 17 -33.45 8.30 8.86
CA LEU A 17 -33.12 7.59 10.11
C LEU A 17 -32.33 6.29 9.88
N ILE A 18 -32.34 5.72 8.67
CA ILE A 18 -31.67 4.45 8.34
C ILE A 18 -30.17 4.66 7.99
N SER A 19 -29.72 5.90 7.83
CA SER A 19 -28.36 6.20 7.33
C SER A 19 -27.41 6.70 8.42
N PHE A 20 -27.25 5.93 9.50
CA PHE A 20 -26.07 6.02 10.36
C PHE A 20 -25.31 4.70 10.28
N ALA A 21 -24.42 4.58 9.30
CA ALA A 21 -23.41 3.52 9.28
C ALA A 21 -22.42 3.78 10.42
N THR A 22 -22.72 3.32 11.63
CA THR A 22 -21.74 3.27 12.71
C THR A 22 -20.64 2.31 12.30
N ALA A 23 -19.37 2.76 12.30
CA ALA A 23 -18.23 1.88 12.15
C ALA A 23 -18.23 0.88 13.31
N THR A 24 -18.73 -0.33 13.08
CA THR A 24 -18.75 -1.38 14.10
C THR A 24 -17.37 -1.99 14.19
N ASN A 25 -16.82 -2.03 15.40
CA ASN A 25 -15.57 -2.72 15.66
C ASN A 25 -15.77 -4.21 15.39
N ILE A 26 -14.85 -4.81 14.62
CA ILE A 26 -14.86 -6.25 14.38
C ILE A 26 -14.12 -7.01 15.50
N THR A 27 -14.49 -8.27 15.69
CA THR A 27 -13.87 -9.18 16.68
C THR A 27 -12.43 -9.58 16.27
N ASN A 28 -11.64 -10.12 17.20
CA ASN A 28 -10.28 -10.59 16.90
C ASN A 28 -10.27 -11.66 15.77
N ALA A 29 -11.22 -12.59 15.81
CA ALA A 29 -11.34 -13.63 14.78
C ALA A 29 -11.63 -13.00 13.40
N GLN A 30 -12.52 -12.00 13.33
CA GLN A 30 -12.81 -11.29 12.09
C GLN A 30 -11.60 -10.48 11.59
N ILE A 31 -10.81 -9.85 12.47
CA ILE A 31 -9.57 -9.14 12.07
C ILE A 31 -8.62 -10.10 11.37
N VAL A 32 -8.39 -11.29 11.94
CA VAL A 32 -7.53 -12.32 11.33
C VAL A 32 -8.05 -12.72 9.95
N THR A 33 -9.36 -12.91 9.80
CA THR A 33 -9.97 -13.23 8.50
C THR A 33 -9.81 -12.10 7.49
N VAL A 34 -10.04 -10.84 7.88
CA VAL A 34 -9.83 -9.66 7.02
C VAL A 34 -8.38 -9.57 6.56
N ILE A 35 -7.42 -9.75 7.46
CA ILE A 35 -5.99 -9.70 7.12
C ILE A 35 -5.64 -10.81 6.12
N LYS A 36 -5.99 -12.06 6.43
CA LYS A 36 -5.65 -13.21 5.56
C LYS A 36 -6.26 -13.07 4.18
N SER A 37 -7.55 -12.72 4.10
CA SER A 37 -8.26 -12.54 2.83
C SER A 37 -7.73 -11.36 2.01
N SER A 38 -7.29 -10.28 2.67
CA SER A 38 -6.65 -9.15 1.98
C SER A 38 -5.34 -9.55 1.32
N CYS A 39 -4.60 -10.49 1.91
CA CYS A 39 -3.32 -11.00 1.41
C CYS A 39 -3.46 -12.19 0.46
N ASP A 40 -4.67 -12.64 0.13
CA ASP A 40 -4.85 -13.78 -0.78
C ASP A 40 -4.36 -13.44 -2.20
N GLY A 41 -3.48 -14.28 -2.74
CA GLY A 41 -2.82 -14.05 -4.03
C GLY A 41 -1.55 -13.19 -3.94
N ALA A 42 -1.12 -12.80 -2.74
CA ALA A 42 0.20 -12.18 -2.55
C ALA A 42 1.32 -13.20 -2.79
N LEU A 43 2.31 -12.81 -3.60
CA LEU A 43 3.54 -13.59 -3.79
C LEU A 43 4.26 -13.82 -2.44
N TYR A 44 4.26 -12.81 -1.59
CA TYR A 44 4.85 -12.84 -0.24
C TYR A 44 3.75 -12.83 0.84
N ARG A 45 2.89 -13.85 0.83
CA ARG A 45 1.69 -13.90 1.70
C ARG A 45 1.98 -13.76 3.18
N ASN A 46 3.03 -14.43 3.69
CA ASN A 46 3.40 -14.32 5.11
C ASN A 46 3.84 -12.89 5.45
N THR A 47 4.72 -12.28 4.64
CA THR A 47 5.13 -10.88 4.81
C THR A 47 3.93 -9.93 4.81
N CYS A 48 2.96 -10.13 3.91
CA CYS A 48 1.72 -9.34 3.87
C CYS A 48 0.91 -9.48 5.17
N VAL A 49 0.70 -10.71 5.64
CA VAL A 49 -0.09 -10.99 6.85
C VAL A 49 0.60 -10.43 8.09
N ASP A 50 1.90 -10.64 8.23
CA ASP A 50 2.68 -10.13 9.36
C ASP A 50 2.64 -8.60 9.38
N ALA A 51 2.89 -7.95 8.23
CA ALA A 51 2.85 -6.51 8.10
C ALA A 51 1.51 -5.89 8.51
N LEU A 52 0.38 -6.51 8.13
CA LEU A 52 -0.95 -6.03 8.52
C LEU A 52 -1.32 -6.38 9.97
N SER A 53 -0.79 -7.47 10.51
CA SER A 53 -1.04 -7.90 11.89
C SER A 53 -0.54 -6.88 12.91
N ASP A 54 0.58 -6.21 12.62
CA ASP A 54 1.10 -5.08 13.42
C ASP A 54 0.11 -3.90 13.53
N TYR A 55 -0.88 -3.84 12.64
CA TYR A 55 -1.88 -2.77 12.58
C TYR A 55 -3.28 -3.27 12.95
N SER A 56 -3.40 -4.40 13.64
CA SER A 56 -4.69 -5.00 14.05
C SER A 56 -5.62 -4.03 14.79
N TYR A 57 -5.08 -3.14 15.62
CA TYR A 57 -5.86 -2.11 16.32
C TYR A 57 -6.50 -1.11 15.34
N PHE A 58 -5.76 -0.68 14.32
CA PHE A 58 -6.27 0.20 13.28
C PHE A 58 -7.32 -0.50 12.42
N ILE A 59 -7.04 -1.75 12.00
CA ILE A 59 -7.93 -2.56 11.16
C ILE A 59 -9.27 -2.83 11.85
N ARG A 60 -9.27 -3.02 13.18
CA ARG A 60 -10.51 -3.17 13.97
C ARG A 60 -11.55 -2.10 13.62
N LYS A 61 -11.09 -0.86 13.46
CA LYS A 61 -11.92 0.31 13.16
C LYS A 61 -12.01 0.61 11.65
N TYR A 62 -10.95 0.33 10.89
CA TYR A 62 -10.81 0.70 9.48
C TYR A 62 -10.39 -0.49 8.62
N HIS A 63 -11.36 -1.29 8.19
CA HIS A 63 -11.13 -2.55 7.44
C HIS A 63 -11.81 -2.61 6.06
N SER A 64 -12.28 -1.49 5.52
CA SER A 64 -12.76 -1.50 4.13
C SER A 64 -11.60 -1.78 3.17
N LYS A 65 -11.87 -2.37 2.00
CA LYS A 65 -10.85 -2.67 0.97
C LYS A 65 -9.96 -1.46 0.66
N THR A 66 -10.57 -0.28 0.53
CA THR A 66 -9.86 0.99 0.30
C THR A 66 -8.95 1.36 1.47
N GLN A 67 -9.38 1.15 2.72
CA GLN A 67 -8.55 1.42 3.90
C GLN A 67 -7.39 0.41 4.01
N MET A 68 -7.65 -0.87 3.73
CA MET A 68 -6.62 -1.91 3.68
C MET A 68 -5.57 -1.59 2.61
N GLY A 69 -5.99 -1.17 1.41
CA GLY A 69 -5.09 -0.72 0.35
C GLY A 69 -4.24 0.49 0.77
N LYS A 70 -4.86 1.53 1.35
CA LYS A 70 -4.15 2.71 1.88
C LYS A 70 -3.10 2.31 2.92
N LEU A 71 -3.48 1.44 3.85
CA LEU A 71 -2.60 0.97 4.92
C LEU A 71 -1.40 0.22 4.35
N MET A 72 -1.62 -0.75 3.46
CA MET A 72 -0.54 -1.56 2.89
C MET A 72 0.43 -0.70 2.05
N ILE A 73 -0.10 0.24 1.25
CA ILE A 73 0.75 1.21 0.51
C ILE A 73 1.58 2.07 1.48
N ALA A 74 0.99 2.56 2.57
CA ALA A 74 1.73 3.35 3.57
C ALA A 74 2.84 2.55 4.26
N ILE A 75 2.60 1.25 4.53
CA ILE A 75 3.63 0.35 5.06
C ILE A 75 4.77 0.18 4.05
N ALA A 76 4.45 -0.05 2.77
CA ALA A 76 5.44 -0.12 1.70
C ALA A 76 6.25 1.17 1.57
N MET A 77 5.60 2.33 1.60
CA MET A 77 6.28 3.64 1.60
C MET A 77 7.26 3.79 2.76
N LYS A 78 6.88 3.37 3.98
CA LYS A 78 7.76 3.41 5.16
C LYS A 78 9.00 2.52 4.95
N ALA A 79 8.82 1.33 4.39
CA ALA A 79 9.94 0.42 4.08
C ALA A 79 10.87 1.04 3.02
N THR A 80 10.31 1.51 1.90
CA THR A 80 11.05 2.15 0.79
C THR A 80 11.82 3.38 1.26
N TYR A 81 11.19 4.27 2.03
CA TYR A 81 11.84 5.47 2.57
C TYR A 81 12.99 5.13 3.53
N LYS A 82 12.79 4.13 4.40
CA LYS A 82 13.86 3.66 5.29
C LYS A 82 15.04 3.12 4.48
N THR A 83 14.77 2.34 3.42
CA THR A 83 15.81 1.84 2.52
C THR A 83 16.56 3.00 1.86
N GLN A 84 15.85 3.96 1.27
CA GLN A 84 16.45 5.15 0.64
C GLN A 84 17.35 5.91 1.62
N LYS A 85 16.90 6.14 2.86
CA LYS A 85 17.71 6.81 3.88
C LYS A 85 19.02 6.07 4.17
N ILE A 86 18.98 4.74 4.29
CA ILE A 86 20.17 3.93 4.52
C ILE A 86 21.09 3.96 3.30
N VAL A 87 20.55 3.83 2.08
CA VAL A 87 21.34 3.92 0.84
C VAL A 87 22.06 5.27 0.78
N ASN A 88 21.35 6.37 1.02
CA ASN A 88 21.90 7.71 1.02
C ASN A 88 23.00 7.92 2.08
N GLN A 89 22.81 7.38 3.30
CA GLN A 89 23.86 7.42 4.33
C GLN A 89 25.14 6.69 3.90
N ASN A 90 25.03 5.60 3.16
CA ASN A 90 26.18 4.84 2.66
C ASN A 90 26.85 5.50 1.44
N LEU A 91 26.13 6.35 0.68
CA LEU A 91 26.74 7.19 -0.36
C LEU A 91 27.70 8.20 0.24
N ALA A 92 27.30 8.86 1.33
CA ALA A 92 28.12 9.86 2.00
C ALA A 92 29.42 9.29 2.60
N SER A 93 29.47 7.98 2.89
CA SER A 93 30.59 7.32 3.56
C SER A 93 31.53 6.54 2.63
N THR A 94 31.26 6.44 1.32
CA THR A 94 31.98 5.53 0.41
C THR A 94 32.75 6.29 -0.67
N LEU A 95 34.10 6.22 -0.63
CA LEU A 95 35.02 6.83 -1.62
C LEU A 95 35.33 5.93 -2.84
N SER A 96 34.66 4.78 -3.00
CA SER A 96 35.00 3.76 -4.02
C SER A 96 34.07 3.76 -5.25
N ASN A 97 34.44 3.03 -6.31
CA ASN A 97 33.58 2.78 -7.49
C ASN A 97 32.20 2.18 -7.17
N SER A 98 32.00 1.57 -5.99
CA SER A 98 30.68 1.13 -5.52
C SER A 98 29.69 2.29 -5.35
N ASN A 99 30.17 3.53 -5.30
CA ASN A 99 29.37 4.74 -5.17
C ASN A 99 28.40 4.91 -6.35
N LYS A 100 28.78 4.51 -7.59
CA LYS A 100 27.86 4.61 -8.75
C LYS A 100 26.63 3.71 -8.57
N ASN A 101 26.81 2.42 -8.33
CA ASN A 101 25.68 1.49 -8.21
C ASN A 101 24.80 1.77 -6.99
N ILE A 102 25.40 2.22 -5.88
CA ILE A 102 24.63 2.68 -4.71
C ILE A 102 23.83 3.94 -5.07
N LYS A 103 24.38 4.85 -5.90
CA LYS A 103 23.70 6.07 -6.34
C LYS A 103 22.55 5.74 -7.28
N ASP A 104 22.78 4.83 -8.21
CA ASP A 104 21.77 4.35 -9.15
C ASP A 104 20.63 3.65 -8.38
N CYS A 105 20.95 2.78 -7.40
CA CYS A 105 19.92 2.22 -6.51
C CYS A 105 19.16 3.32 -5.75
N ASN A 106 19.82 4.37 -5.26
CA ASN A 106 19.13 5.47 -4.57
C ASN A 106 18.13 6.19 -5.49
N ILE A 107 18.47 6.37 -6.77
CA ILE A 107 17.57 6.95 -7.78
C ILE A 107 16.36 6.04 -7.96
N HIS A 108 16.57 4.74 -8.17
CA HIS A 108 15.48 3.77 -8.30
C HIS A 108 14.59 3.72 -7.05
N MET A 109 15.16 3.68 -5.84
CA MET A 109 14.37 3.70 -4.60
C MET A 109 13.60 5.01 -4.40
N SER A 110 14.14 6.14 -4.87
CA SER A 110 13.43 7.42 -4.88
C SER A 110 12.24 7.40 -5.85
N SER A 111 12.43 6.86 -7.05
CA SER A 111 11.35 6.65 -8.03
C SER A 111 10.28 5.70 -7.47
N SER A 112 10.68 4.61 -6.84
CA SER A 112 9.78 3.66 -6.17
C SER A 112 8.92 4.35 -5.11
N TYR A 113 9.52 5.22 -4.28
CA TYR A 113 8.77 5.99 -3.29
C TYR A 113 7.78 6.98 -3.94
N SER A 114 8.19 7.68 -5.00
CA SER A 114 7.32 8.59 -5.75
C SER A 114 6.12 7.86 -6.35
N ASN A 115 6.35 6.70 -6.97
CA ASN A 115 5.32 5.83 -7.53
C ASN A 115 4.35 5.33 -6.45
N LEU A 116 4.84 4.92 -5.28
CA LEU A 116 3.98 4.57 -4.14
C LEU A 116 3.11 5.75 -3.67
N ASN A 117 3.67 6.96 -3.66
CA ASN A 117 2.90 8.16 -3.31
C ASN A 117 1.80 8.46 -4.34
N SER A 118 2.08 8.23 -5.64
CA SER A 118 1.07 8.29 -6.70
C SER A 118 -0.03 7.23 -6.48
N SER A 119 0.32 5.97 -6.21
CA SER A 119 -0.66 4.93 -5.86
C SER A 119 -1.53 5.34 -4.67
N LEU A 120 -0.92 5.87 -3.60
CA LEU A 120 -1.66 6.30 -2.40
C LEU A 120 -2.63 7.44 -2.71
N THR A 121 -2.20 8.38 -3.56
CA THR A 121 -3.04 9.49 -4.02
C THR A 121 -4.23 8.97 -4.83
N GLU A 122 -4.02 7.98 -5.68
CA GLU A 122 -5.11 7.36 -6.44
C GLU A 122 -6.10 6.63 -5.53
N VAL A 123 -5.63 5.78 -4.60
CA VAL A 123 -6.52 5.08 -3.66
C VAL A 123 -7.30 6.05 -2.76
N ARG A 124 -6.71 7.18 -2.37
CA ARG A 124 -7.39 8.22 -1.57
C ARG A 124 -8.59 8.82 -2.27
N ASN A 125 -8.52 8.91 -3.58
CA ASN A 125 -9.52 9.55 -4.41
C ASN A 125 -10.45 8.56 -5.12
N ILE A 126 -10.35 7.27 -4.80
CA ILE A 126 -11.37 6.28 -5.18
C ILE A 126 -12.67 6.66 -4.47
N MET A 127 -13.61 7.16 -5.25
CA MET A 127 -14.96 7.55 -4.85
C MET A 127 -15.98 6.92 -5.81
N GLY A 128 -17.24 6.89 -5.40
CA GLY A 128 -18.34 6.37 -6.20
C GLY A 128 -18.63 4.89 -5.98
N HIS A 129 -19.63 4.38 -6.71
CA HIS A 129 -20.06 3.00 -6.61
C HIS A 129 -18.93 2.05 -7.06
N PRO A 130 -18.71 0.92 -6.35
CA PRO A 130 -17.82 -0.13 -6.83
C PRO A 130 -18.13 -0.49 -8.29
N ASN A 131 -17.11 -0.65 -9.12
CA ASN A 131 -17.24 -0.93 -10.56
C ASN A 131 -17.75 0.22 -11.45
N SER A 132 -17.97 1.42 -10.93
CA SER A 132 -18.15 2.58 -11.81
C SER A 132 -16.91 2.81 -12.69
N GLN A 133 -17.07 3.43 -13.85
CA GLN A 133 -15.94 3.70 -14.77
C GLN A 133 -14.81 4.46 -14.07
N MET A 134 -15.16 5.48 -13.28
CA MET A 134 -14.19 6.24 -12.48
C MET A 134 -13.51 5.35 -11.43
N TYR A 135 -14.27 4.53 -10.69
CA TYR A 135 -13.69 3.58 -9.72
C TYR A 135 -12.64 2.68 -10.36
N ASN A 136 -12.98 2.06 -11.49
CA ASN A 136 -12.10 1.14 -12.21
C ASN A 136 -10.87 1.86 -12.78
N PHE A 137 -11.04 3.07 -13.33
CA PHE A 137 -9.93 3.88 -13.84
C PHE A 137 -8.94 4.27 -12.74
N ARG A 138 -9.44 4.69 -11.56
CA ARG A 138 -8.58 4.99 -10.41
C ARG A 138 -7.89 3.73 -9.91
N LYS A 139 -8.60 2.59 -9.79
CA LYS A 139 -8.02 1.30 -9.43
C LYS A 139 -6.92 0.88 -10.40
N SER A 140 -7.10 1.04 -11.72
CA SER A 140 -6.04 0.72 -12.69
C SER A 140 -4.81 1.60 -12.50
N ASN A 141 -4.98 2.90 -12.23
CA ASN A 141 -3.84 3.79 -11.95
C ASN A 141 -3.09 3.35 -10.69
N VAL A 142 -3.79 2.97 -9.62
CA VAL A 142 -3.16 2.41 -8.40
C VAL A 142 -2.25 1.25 -8.75
N MET A 143 -2.76 0.30 -9.55
CA MET A 143 -2.02 -0.91 -9.95
C MET A 143 -0.84 -0.60 -10.88
N THR A 144 -0.98 0.36 -11.80
CA THR A 144 0.11 0.82 -12.66
C THR A 144 1.24 1.38 -11.82
N TRP A 145 0.95 2.35 -10.95
CA TRP A 145 1.96 2.97 -10.09
C TRP A 145 2.62 1.98 -9.14
N LEU A 146 1.86 1.01 -8.60
CA LEU A 146 2.43 -0.04 -7.76
C LEU A 146 3.34 -0.99 -8.55
N SER A 147 2.98 -1.33 -9.78
CA SER A 147 3.82 -2.15 -10.67
C SER A 147 5.11 -1.42 -11.02
N SER A 148 5.05 -0.12 -11.33
CA SER A 148 6.23 0.71 -11.56
C SER A 148 7.12 0.80 -10.32
N ALA A 149 6.54 1.01 -9.13
CA ALA A 149 7.30 1.03 -7.88
C ALA A 149 8.02 -0.31 -7.61
N LEU A 150 7.40 -1.42 -7.99
CA LEU A 150 7.98 -2.76 -7.84
C LEU A 150 9.13 -2.97 -8.82
N THR A 151 8.98 -2.55 -10.08
CA THR A 151 10.06 -2.57 -11.08
C THR A 151 11.26 -1.76 -10.60
N ASP A 152 11.04 -0.53 -10.13
CA ASP A 152 12.12 0.31 -9.59
C ASP A 152 12.87 -0.39 -8.44
N ALA A 153 12.15 -1.07 -7.55
CA ALA A 153 12.78 -1.81 -6.45
C ALA A 153 13.64 -3.00 -6.95
N TYR A 154 13.19 -3.68 -8.00
CA TYR A 154 13.98 -4.72 -8.67
C TYR A 154 15.22 -4.13 -9.37
N ASP A 155 15.08 -3.02 -10.08
CA ASP A 155 16.20 -2.36 -10.76
C ASP A 155 17.29 -1.93 -9.76
N CYS A 156 16.92 -1.41 -8.58
CA CYS A 156 17.91 -1.17 -7.52
C CYS A 156 18.63 -2.46 -7.11
N ASN A 157 17.91 -3.56 -6.90
CA ASN A 157 18.52 -4.83 -6.54
C ASN A 157 19.50 -5.32 -7.63
N ASP A 158 19.14 -5.12 -8.89
CA ASP A 158 19.92 -5.56 -10.04
C ASP A 158 21.24 -4.78 -10.15
N VAL A 159 21.21 -3.44 -10.05
CA VAL A 159 22.46 -2.64 -10.06
C VAL A 159 23.36 -2.93 -8.85
N LEU A 160 22.79 -3.37 -7.72
CA LEU A 160 23.57 -3.80 -6.55
C LEU A 160 24.24 -5.17 -6.73
N SER A 161 23.78 -5.99 -7.68
CA SER A 161 24.37 -7.31 -8.01
C SER A 161 25.80 -7.18 -8.50
N ASP A 162 26.08 -6.10 -9.22
CA ASP A 162 27.36 -5.82 -9.85
C ASP A 162 28.42 -5.30 -8.84
N ILE A 163 28.00 -5.05 -7.59
CA ILE A 163 28.93 -4.71 -6.51
C ILE A 163 29.55 -6.00 -5.94
N HIS A 164 30.89 -6.08 -5.98
CA HIS A 164 31.65 -7.13 -5.33
C HIS A 164 31.29 -7.26 -3.84
N THR A 165 31.41 -8.46 -3.29
CA THR A 165 30.97 -8.82 -1.92
C THR A 165 31.40 -7.81 -0.84
N GLY A 166 30.43 -7.34 -0.05
CA GLY A 166 30.67 -6.45 1.08
C GLY A 166 29.45 -6.33 2.00
N ASN A 167 29.69 -6.10 3.29
CA ASN A 167 28.66 -6.01 4.32
C ASN A 167 27.59 -4.94 4.02
N ILE A 168 28.01 -3.82 3.42
CA ILE A 168 27.11 -2.72 3.02
C ILE A 168 26.13 -3.18 1.94
N ARG A 169 26.63 -3.86 0.90
CA ARG A 169 25.79 -4.39 -0.18
C ARG A 169 24.73 -5.35 0.36
N ASN A 170 25.15 -6.30 1.20
CA ASN A 170 24.23 -7.28 1.79
C ASN A 170 23.14 -6.61 2.64
N ARG A 171 23.52 -5.60 3.42
CA ARG A 171 22.56 -4.81 4.22
C ARG A 171 21.57 -4.06 3.34
N ILE A 172 22.03 -3.39 2.28
CA ILE A 172 21.15 -2.65 1.37
C ILE A 172 20.22 -3.63 0.65
N ARG A 173 20.73 -4.74 0.09
CA ARG A 173 19.90 -5.75 -0.59
C ARG A 173 18.83 -6.34 0.31
N ALA A 174 19.12 -6.59 1.58
CA ALA A 174 18.12 -7.07 2.53
C ALA A 174 16.99 -6.04 2.74
N LEU A 175 17.32 -4.76 2.81
CA LEU A 175 16.33 -3.67 2.94
C LEU A 175 15.52 -3.48 1.65
N VAL A 176 16.16 -3.59 0.48
CA VAL A 176 15.49 -3.54 -0.82
C VAL A 176 14.52 -4.71 -0.96
N LYS A 177 14.96 -5.93 -0.62
CA LYS A 177 14.09 -7.12 -0.61
C LYS A 177 12.87 -6.90 0.26
N LEU A 178 13.02 -6.40 1.49
CA LEU A 178 11.88 -6.09 2.35
C LEU A 178 10.94 -5.07 1.70
N ALA A 179 11.46 -4.01 1.08
CA ALA A 179 10.63 -3.04 0.37
C ALA A 179 9.88 -3.69 -0.81
N THR A 180 10.56 -4.48 -1.63
CA THR A 180 9.96 -5.25 -2.74
C THR A 180 8.81 -6.14 -2.27
N GLU A 181 8.99 -6.86 -1.15
CA GLU A 181 7.94 -7.71 -0.58
C GLU A 181 6.72 -6.89 -0.12
N MET A 182 6.94 -5.72 0.49
CA MET A 182 5.86 -4.83 0.93
C MET A 182 5.12 -4.20 -0.25
N ILE A 183 5.82 -3.83 -1.32
CA ILE A 183 5.21 -3.30 -2.55
C ILE A 183 4.39 -4.41 -3.24
N SER A 184 4.94 -5.61 -3.36
CA SER A 184 4.22 -6.77 -3.91
C SER A 184 2.97 -7.12 -3.06
N SER A 185 3.09 -7.04 -1.74
CA SER A 185 1.95 -7.20 -0.83
C SER A 185 0.89 -6.10 -1.05
N SER A 186 1.31 -4.87 -1.33
CA SER A 186 0.39 -3.77 -1.68
C SER A 186 -0.37 -4.04 -2.98
N LEU A 187 0.29 -4.59 -4.01
CA LEU A 187 -0.39 -5.03 -5.25
C LEU A 187 -1.48 -6.05 -4.95
N ALA A 188 -1.18 -7.06 -4.13
CA ALA A 188 -2.14 -8.10 -3.77
C ALA A 188 -3.35 -7.53 -3.02
N VAL A 189 -3.11 -6.67 -2.02
CA VAL A 189 -4.19 -6.03 -1.26
C VAL A 189 -5.02 -5.10 -2.14
N CYS A 190 -4.39 -4.28 -2.98
CA CYS A 190 -5.07 -3.35 -3.88
C CYS A 190 -5.82 -4.07 -5.03
N SER A 191 -5.43 -5.29 -5.39
CA SER A 191 -6.19 -6.10 -6.35
C SER A 191 -7.62 -6.40 -5.86
N LYS A 192 -7.83 -6.41 -4.54
CA LYS A 192 -9.13 -6.68 -3.90
C LYS A 192 -10.07 -5.49 -3.88
N LEU A 193 -9.61 -4.28 -4.23
CA LEU A 193 -10.46 -3.08 -4.35
C LEU A 193 -11.70 -3.38 -5.19
#